data_AF-A0A962R253-F1
#
_entry.id   AF-A0A962R253-F1
#
_cell.length_a   1.000
_cell.length_b   1.000
_cell.length_c   1.000
_cell.angle_alpha   90.00
_cell.angle_beta   90.00
_cell.angle_gamma   90.00
#
_symmetry.space_group_name_H-M   'P 1'
#
loop_
_entity.id
_entity.type
_entity.pdbx_description
1 polymer ?
#
loop_
_entity_poly.entity_id
_entity_poly.type
_entity_poly.pdbx_seq_one_letter_code
_entity_poly.pdbx_strand_id
1 'polypeptide(L)'
;MAADTLCQTPWGAVRLLRYPARRDEPLQAWCSADLLLLEALHELAADGAGILAVNDEHGALAVASGARAVWTDSALAAQALARNLTANERAPVAITWSVDPPPATSTVV
;
A
#
# COMPACT_ATOMS: atom_id res chain seq x y z
N MET A 1 20.08 -2.47 13.77
CA MET A 1 19.90 -1.30 12.88
C MET A 1 18.45 -1.30 12.42
N ALA A 2 17.83 -0.12 12.34
CA ALA A 2 16.46 -0.03 11.83
C ALA A 2 16.41 -0.36 10.34
N ALA A 3 15.29 -0.92 9.89
CA ALA A 3 15.03 -1.18 8.49
C ALA A 3 14.97 0.11 7.66
N ASP A 4 15.23 -0.01 6.36
CA ASP A 4 15.01 1.10 5.43
C ASP A 4 13.52 1.49 5.40
N THR A 5 13.27 2.78 5.28
CA THR A 5 11.94 3.37 5.18
C THR A 5 11.66 3.92 3.79
N LEU A 6 12.65 3.96 2.91
CA LEU A 6 12.50 4.46 1.54
C LEU A 6 12.36 3.29 0.56
N CYS A 7 11.11 2.97 0.21
CA CYS A 7 10.79 1.94 -0.77
C CYS A 7 10.99 2.47 -2.19
N GLN A 8 11.81 1.79 -2.99
CA GLN A 8 11.97 2.10 -4.42
C GLN A 8 10.85 1.44 -5.21
N THR A 9 10.17 2.20 -6.05
CA THR A 9 9.06 1.72 -6.90
C THR A 9 9.21 2.26 -8.32
N PRO A 10 8.49 1.72 -9.32
CA PRO A 10 8.54 2.18 -10.70
C PRO A 10 8.12 3.65 -10.88
N TRP A 11 7.32 4.19 -9.96
CA TRP A 11 6.86 5.58 -9.97
C TRP A 11 7.74 6.51 -9.12
N GLY A 12 8.89 6.02 -8.65
CA GLY A 12 9.81 6.73 -7.76
C GLY A 12 9.76 6.21 -6.33
N ALA A 13 10.59 6.81 -5.47
CA ALA A 13 10.71 6.38 -4.09
C ALA A 13 9.54 6.89 -3.22
N VAL A 14 8.99 6.01 -2.38
CA VAL A 14 7.96 6.36 -1.38
C VAL A 14 8.44 6.01 0.02
N ARG A 15 8.13 6.85 1.00
CA ARG A 15 8.50 6.62 2.40
C ARG A 15 7.44 5.80 3.10
N LEU A 16 7.76 4.58 3.49
CA LEU A 16 6.84 3.65 4.16
C LEU A 16 7.37 3.28 5.55
N LEU A 17 6.49 3.38 6.54
CA LEU A 17 6.77 3.03 7.93
C LEU A 17 5.82 1.90 8.35
N ARG A 18 6.35 0.95 9.14
CA ARG A 18 5.52 -0.07 9.77
C ARG A 18 4.64 0.56 10.84
N TYR A 19 3.47 -0.03 11.04
CA TYR A 19 2.58 0.32 12.12
C TYR A 19 2.07 -0.94 12.83
N PRO A 20 2.02 -0.97 14.18
CA PRO A 20 2.51 0.06 15.11
C PRO A 20 4.02 0.28 15.05
N ALA A 21 4.45 1.55 15.14
CA ALA A 21 5.86 1.91 15.09
C ALA A 21 6.61 1.40 16.34
N ARG A 22 7.83 0.89 16.15
CA ARG A 22 8.71 0.39 17.22
C ARG A 22 10.05 1.12 17.19
N ARG A 23 10.62 1.35 18.37
CA ARG A 23 12.00 1.82 18.52
C ARG A 23 12.90 0.66 18.11
N ASP A 24 13.64 0.80 17.01
CA ASP A 24 14.46 -0.23 16.36
C ASP A 24 13.67 -1.29 15.55
N GLU A 25 12.76 -0.85 14.70
CA GLU A 25 12.01 -1.72 13.79
C GLU A 25 12.95 -2.46 12.80
N PRO A 26 13.11 -3.80 12.89
CA PRO A 26 14.01 -4.54 12.01
C PRO A 26 13.37 -4.91 10.67
N LEU A 27 12.05 -4.79 10.52
CA LEU A 27 11.31 -5.16 9.31
C LEU A 27 10.95 -3.93 8.48
N GLN A 28 10.97 -4.10 7.16
CA GLN A 28 10.45 -3.11 6.23
C GLN A 28 8.93 -3.11 6.22
N ALA A 29 8.34 -2.00 5.77
CA ALA A 29 6.90 -1.85 5.61
C ALA A 29 6.37 -2.43 4.29
N TRP A 30 7.23 -3.12 3.55
CA TRP A 30 6.92 -3.82 2.31
C TRP A 30 7.75 -5.10 2.27
N CYS A 31 7.42 -5.98 1.34
CA CYS A 31 8.15 -7.20 1.03
C CYS A 31 8.44 -7.32 -0.47
N SER A 32 9.18 -8.35 -0.86
CA SER A 32 9.50 -8.58 -2.28
C SER A 32 8.27 -8.88 -3.15
N ALA A 33 7.19 -9.41 -2.55
CA ALA A 33 5.94 -9.64 -3.29
C ALA A 33 5.26 -8.32 -3.66
N ASP A 34 5.27 -7.32 -2.76
CA ASP A 34 4.74 -6.00 -3.05
C ASP A 34 5.48 -5.35 -4.22
N LEU A 35 6.81 -5.43 -4.22
CA LEU A 35 7.65 -4.90 -5.31
C LEU A 35 7.36 -5.61 -6.63
N LEU A 36 7.21 -6.94 -6.61
CA LEU A 36 6.86 -7.69 -7.83
C LEU A 36 5.51 -7.24 -8.43
N LEU A 37 4.52 -7.00 -7.57
CA LEU A 37 3.20 -6.54 -8.00
C LEU A 37 3.24 -5.10 -8.53
N LEU A 38 3.98 -4.21 -7.89
CA LEU A 38 4.17 -2.82 -8.36
C LEU A 38 4.81 -2.78 -9.74
N GLU A 39 5.79 -3.64 -10.00
CA GLU A 39 6.49 -3.72 -11.27
C GLU A 39 5.56 -4.24 -12.36
N ALA A 40 4.80 -5.31 -12.08
CA ALA A 40 3.79 -5.83 -13.00
C ALA A 40 2.69 -4.80 -13.31
N LEU A 41 2.22 -4.05 -12.30
CA LEU A 41 1.24 -2.97 -12.50
C LEU A 41 1.79 -1.86 -13.40
N HIS A 42 3.07 -1.51 -13.23
CA HIS A 42 3.73 -0.51 -14.06
C HIS A 42 3.89 -0.99 -15.52
N GLU A 43 4.31 -2.23 -15.73
CA GLU A 43 4.45 -2.83 -17.07
C GLU A 43 3.11 -2.91 -17.81
N LEU A 44 2.02 -3.17 -17.09
CA LEU A 44 0.66 -3.16 -17.63
C LEU A 44 0.10 -1.76 -17.86
N ALA A 45 0.83 -0.71 -17.48
CA ALA A 45 0.35 0.68 -17.46
C ALA A 45 -1.00 0.81 -16.75
N ALA A 46 -1.19 0.07 -15.65
CA ALA A 46 -2.43 0.07 -14.89
C ALA A 46 -2.70 1.46 -14.29
N ASP A 47 -3.92 1.96 -14.49
CA ASP A 47 -4.37 3.19 -13.86
C ASP A 47 -4.73 2.92 -12.39
N GLY A 48 -4.12 3.67 -11.46
CA GLY A 48 -4.40 3.60 -10.04
C GLY A 48 -5.90 3.71 -9.70
N ALA A 49 -6.66 4.48 -10.48
CA ALA A 49 -8.11 4.61 -10.32
C ALA A 49 -8.89 3.31 -10.59
N GLY A 50 -8.27 2.32 -11.25
CA GLY A 50 -8.81 1.00 -11.54
C GLY A 50 -8.19 -0.13 -10.72
N ILE A 51 -7.40 0.18 -9.69
CA ILE A 51 -6.73 -0.81 -8.81
C ILE A 51 -7.47 -0.92 -7.48
N LEU A 52 -7.73 -2.17 -7.08
CA LEU A 52 -8.11 -2.55 -5.71
C LEU A 52 -6.94 -3.31 -5.10
N ALA A 53 -6.34 -2.77 -4.04
CA ALA A 53 -5.34 -3.48 -3.27
C ALA A 53 -6.01 -4.29 -2.16
N VAL A 54 -5.59 -5.54 -1.97
CA VAL A 54 -6.19 -6.48 -1.02
C VAL A 54 -5.17 -6.82 0.06
N ASN A 55 -5.56 -6.69 1.33
CA ASN A 55 -4.72 -7.02 2.48
C ASN A 55 -3.31 -6.38 2.46
N ASP A 56 -3.23 -5.15 1.96
CA ASP A 56 -2.02 -4.34 1.95
C ASP A 56 -1.64 -3.90 3.38
N GLU A 57 -0.81 -4.70 4.07
CA GLU A 57 -0.56 -4.61 5.52
C GLU A 57 -0.08 -3.24 6.00
N HIS A 58 0.68 -2.54 5.18
CA HIS A 58 1.23 -1.22 5.52
C HIS A 58 1.00 -0.16 4.43
N GLY A 59 0.20 -0.47 3.42
CA GLY A 59 -0.13 0.47 2.36
C GLY A 59 0.93 0.56 1.27
N ALA A 60 1.83 -0.40 1.12
CA ALA A 60 2.90 -0.34 0.13
C ALA A 60 2.34 -0.29 -1.30
N LEU A 61 1.38 -1.17 -1.60
CA LEU A 61 0.71 -1.24 -2.90
C LEU A 61 -0.11 0.02 -3.16
N ALA A 62 -0.97 0.40 -2.22
CA ALA A 62 -1.89 1.51 -2.38
C ALA A 62 -1.18 2.88 -2.44
N VAL A 63 -0.16 3.10 -1.60
CA VAL A 63 0.62 4.35 -1.62
C VAL A 63 1.37 4.50 -2.93
N ALA A 64 2.05 3.47 -3.41
CA ALA A 64 2.88 3.56 -4.61
C ALA A 64 2.03 3.66 -5.89
N SER A 65 1.06 2.76 -6.07
CA SER A 65 0.23 2.69 -7.28
C SER A 65 -0.87 3.76 -7.37
N GLY A 66 -1.22 4.39 -6.25
CA GLY A 66 -2.38 5.29 -6.19
C GLY A 66 -3.71 4.54 -6.31
N ALA A 67 -3.77 3.32 -5.76
CA ALA A 67 -4.96 2.47 -5.79
C ALA A 67 -6.22 3.22 -5.33
N ARG A 68 -7.32 2.99 -6.03
CA ARG A 68 -8.63 3.60 -5.73
C ARG A 68 -9.13 3.23 -4.34
N ALA A 69 -8.94 1.97 -3.96
CA ALA A 69 -9.45 1.44 -2.71
C ALA A 69 -8.55 0.31 -2.19
N VAL A 70 -8.68 0.05 -0.88
CA VAL A 70 -8.12 -1.12 -0.20
C VAL A 70 -9.26 -1.96 0.37
N TRP A 71 -9.23 -3.26 0.12
CA TRP A 71 -10.12 -4.23 0.75
C TRP A 71 -9.35 -5.03 1.80
N THR A 72 -9.74 -4.92 3.07
CA THR A 72 -8.99 -5.51 4.18
C THR A 72 -9.87 -5.86 5.37
N ASP A 73 -9.43 -6.81 6.20
CA ASP A 73 -9.98 -7.12 7.51
C ASP A 73 -9.18 -6.51 8.68
N SER A 74 -8.10 -5.79 8.37
CA SER A 74 -7.13 -5.32 9.36
C SER A 74 -7.26 -3.82 9.64
N ALA A 75 -7.78 -3.49 10.82
CA ALA A 75 -7.82 -2.11 11.30
C ALA A 75 -6.42 -1.51 11.47
N LEU A 76 -5.41 -2.33 11.77
CA LEU A 76 -4.02 -1.90 11.84
C LEU A 76 -3.48 -1.56 10.45
N ALA A 77 -3.84 -2.31 9.41
CA ALA A 77 -3.45 -2.01 8.03
C ALA A 77 -4.09 -0.71 7.54
N ALA A 78 -5.38 -0.48 7.83
CA ALA A 78 -6.05 0.78 7.53
C ALA A 78 -5.37 1.99 8.23
N GLN A 79 -4.95 1.82 9.49
CA GLN A 79 -4.19 2.86 10.21
C GLN A 79 -2.78 3.07 9.63
N ALA A 80 -2.10 2.00 9.23
CA ALA A 80 -0.79 2.05 8.59
C ALA A 80 -0.87 2.82 7.26
N LEU A 81 -1.84 2.46 6.41
CA LEU A 81 -2.10 3.11 5.14
C LEU A 81 -2.34 4.62 5.31
N ALA A 82 -3.24 5.01 6.21
CA ALA A 82 -3.55 6.43 6.42
C ALA A 82 -2.30 7.25 6.82
N ARG A 83 -1.43 6.67 7.66
CA ARG A 83 -0.16 7.29 8.06
C ARG A 83 0.81 7.39 6.90
N ASN A 84 0.96 6.32 6.10
CA ASN A 84 1.89 6.32 4.97
C ASN A 84 1.40 7.20 3.82
N LEU A 85 0.09 7.29 3.55
CA LEU A 85 -0.47 8.28 2.62
C LEU A 85 -0.14 9.70 3.06
N THR A 86 -0.37 10.01 4.34
CA THR A 86 -0.04 11.33 4.90
C THR A 86 1.45 11.64 4.80
N ALA A 87 2.31 10.66 5.11
CA ALA A 87 3.77 10.81 5.07
C ALA A 87 4.32 11.02 3.65
N ASN A 88 3.55 10.70 2.61
CA ASN A 88 3.87 10.90 1.19
C ASN A 88 3.00 11.97 0.53
N GLU A 89 2.24 12.76 1.31
CA GLU A 89 1.38 13.84 0.80
C GLU A 89 0.35 13.36 -0.24
N ARG A 90 -0.15 12.13 -0.08
CA ARG A 90 -1.13 11.51 -0.97
C ARG A 90 -2.56 11.65 -0.44
N ALA A 91 -3.51 11.68 -1.35
CA ALA A 91 -4.92 11.70 -1.02
C ALA A 91 -5.33 10.41 -0.26
N PRO A 92 -6.33 10.50 0.65
CA PRO A 92 -6.88 9.31 1.29
C PRO A 92 -7.41 8.31 0.28
N VAL A 93 -7.16 7.02 0.56
CA VAL A 93 -7.67 5.88 -0.22
C VAL A 93 -8.89 5.31 0.51
N ALA A 94 -9.92 4.92 -0.24
CA ALA A 94 -11.12 4.33 0.36
C ALA A 94 -10.82 2.96 0.98
N ILE A 95 -11.31 2.72 2.19
CA ILE A 95 -11.24 1.41 2.84
C ILE A 95 -12.58 0.70 2.70
N THR A 96 -12.56 -0.52 2.18
CA THR A 96 -13.68 -1.46 2.21
C THR A 96 -13.31 -2.58 3.19
N TRP A 97 -14.18 -2.88 4.15
CA TRP A 97 -13.93 -3.96 5.09
C TRP A 97 -14.25 -5.31 4.45
N SER A 98 -13.53 -6.37 4.82
CA SER A 98 -13.72 -7.73 4.26
C SER A 98 -15.13 -8.31 4.44
N VAL A 99 -15.90 -7.76 5.37
CA VAL A 99 -17.30 -8.10 5.62
C VAL A 99 -18.27 -7.49 4.60
N ASP A 100 -17.82 -6.48 3.86
CA ASP A 100 -18.54 -5.84 2.76
C ASP A 100 -18.04 -6.40 1.41
N PRO A 101 -18.89 -6.41 0.36
CA PRO A 101 -18.45 -6.84 -0.96
C PRO A 101 -17.31 -5.95 -1.49
N PRO A 102 -16.32 -6.52 -2.20
CA PRO A 102 -15.25 -5.72 -2.77
C PRO A 102 -15.80 -4.74 -3.82
N PRO A 103 -15.24 -3.52 -3.93
CA PRO A 103 -15.66 -2.58 -4.94
C PRO A 103 -15.35 -3.09 -6.34
N ALA A 104 -16.22 -2.76 -7.31
CA ALA A 104 -15.97 -3.05 -8.71
C ALA A 104 -14.69 -2.33 -9.19
N THR A 105 -13.82 -3.07 -9.85
CA THR A 105 -12.48 -2.63 -10.22
C THR A 105 -12.01 -3.35 -11.50
N SER A 106 -10.99 -2.81 -12.17
CA SER A 106 -10.40 -3.43 -13.37
C SER A 106 -9.20 -4.30 -13.04
N THR A 107 -8.52 -4.03 -11.93
CA THR A 107 -7.32 -4.74 -11.48
C THR A 107 -7.38 -4.97 -9.98
N VAL A 108 -6.98 -6.17 -9.55
CA VAL A 108 -6.90 -6.59 -8.15
C VAL A 108 -5.48 -7.06 -7.88
N VAL A 109 -4.86 -6.53 -6.84
CA VAL A 109 -3.51 -6.91 -6.38
C VAL A 109 -3.50 -7.19 -4.89
#